data_AF-A0AA38T053-F1
#
_entry.id   AF-A0AA38T053-F1
#
_cell.length_a   1.000
_cell.length_b   1.000
_cell.length_c   1.000
_cell.angle_alpha   90.00
_cell.angle_beta   90.00
_cell.angle_gamma   90.00
#
_symmetry.space_group_name_H-M   'P 1'
#
loop_
_entity.id
_entity.type
_entity.pdbx_description
1 polymer ?
#
loop_
_entity_poly.entity_id
_entity_poly.type
_entity_poly.pdbx_seq_one_letter_code
_entity_poly.pdbx_strand_id
1 'polypeptide(L)' 'MALDVNGKNYMSWTIDVKMHLESMGILDTLKEINLCSSQDKAKANIFLRRHVDDMLKFEYLNTNDPSILWKDLRERFDH' A
#
# COMPACT_ATOMS: atom_id res chain seq x y z
N MET A 1 -9.41 -7.54 -0.39
CA MET A 1 -10.32 -6.74 -1.24
C MET A 1 -9.52 -5.63 -1.93
N ALA A 2 -9.95 -5.08 -3.07
CA ALA A 2 -9.28 -3.91 -3.65
C ALA A 2 -9.79 -2.61 -2.99
N LEU A 3 -8.92 -1.61 -2.80
CA LEU A 3 -9.30 -0.27 -2.37
C LEU A 3 -10.18 0.39 -3.44
N ASP A 4 -11.40 0.79 -3.06
CA ASP A 4 -12.33 1.51 -3.92
C ASP A 4 -11.74 2.86 -4.35
N VAL A 5 -12.02 3.28 -5.59
CA VAL A 5 -11.53 4.56 -6.13
C VAL A 5 -11.95 5.77 -5.28
N ASN A 6 -13.07 5.68 -4.56
CA ASN A 6 -13.56 6.72 -3.67
C ASN A 6 -13.13 6.51 -2.20
N GLY A 7 -12.33 5.49 -1.90
CA GLY A 7 -11.84 5.20 -0.55
C GLY A 7 -12.90 4.70 0.44
N LYS A 8 -14.10 4.31 -0.02
CA LYS A 8 -15.21 3.89 0.87
C LYS A 8 -14.86 2.74 1.80
N ASN A 9 -13.95 1.86 1.38
CA ASN A 9 -13.47 0.72 2.15
C ASN A 9 -12.03 0.93 2.67
N TYR A 10 -11.54 2.16 2.75
CA TYR A 10 -10.16 2.46 3.12
C TYR A 10 -9.76 1.90 4.50
N MET A 11 -10.66 1.96 5.49
CA MET A 11 -10.38 1.44 6.83
C MET A 11 -10.23 -0.09 6.86
N SER A 12 -11.16 -0.82 6.23
CA SER A 12 -11.05 -2.29 6.17
C SER A 12 -9.88 -2.73 5.29
N TRP A 13 -9.63 -2.04 4.18
CA TRP A 13 -8.48 -2.27 3.32
C TRP A 13 -7.15 -2.07 4.06
N THR A 14 -7.04 -1.01 4.86
CA THR A 14 -5.84 -0.72 5.66
C THR A 14 -5.53 -1.83 6.65
N ILE A 15 -6.56 -2.41 7.29
CA ILE A 15 -6.41 -3.54 8.21
C ILE A 15 -5.92 -4.77 7.46
N ASP A 16 -6.57 -5.14 6.35
CA ASP A 16 -6.18 -6.30 5.53
C ASP A 16 -4.73 -6.20 5.05
N VAL A 17 -4.32 -5.02 4.57
CA VAL A 17 -2.95 -4.78 4.09
C VAL A 17 -1.93 -4.93 5.22
N LYS A 18 -2.16 -4.28 6.37
CA LYS A 18 -1.24 -4.37 7.51
C LYS A 18 -1.10 -5.80 8.00
N MET A 19 -2.21 -6.52 8.18
CA MET A 19 -2.20 -7.92 8.62
C MET A 19 -1.44 -8.82 7.64
N HIS A 20 -1.62 -8.61 6.33
CA HIS A 20 -0.92 -9.40 5.33
C HIS A 20 0.60 -9.15 5.37
N LEU A 21 1.02 -7.88 5.36
CA LEU A 21 2.45 -7.53 5.40
C LEU A 21 3.11 -7.91 6.73
N GLU A 22 2.37 -7.86 7.84
CA GLU A 22 2.83 -8.36 9.14
C GLU A 22 3.04 -9.88 9.13
N SER A 23 2.10 -10.65 8.55
CA SER A 23 2.25 -12.11 8.41
C SER A 23 3.46 -12.52 7.54
N MET A 24 3.89 -11.62 6.66
CA MET A 24 5.07 -11.78 5.80
C MET A 24 6.35 -11.25 6.45
N GLY A 25 6.28 -10.57 7.59
CA GLY A 25 7.44 -9.93 8.24
C GLY A 25 7.98 -8.70 7.51
N ILE A 26 7.18 -8.07 6.64
CA ILE A 26 7.61 -6.93 5.80
C ILE A 26 6.78 -5.66 6.05
N LEU A 27 6.05 -5.58 7.17
CA LEU A 27 5.23 -4.40 7.52
C LEU A 27 6.05 -3.10 7.56
N ASP A 28 7.32 -3.18 7.97
CA ASP A 28 8.23 -2.04 8.06
C ASP A 28 8.52 -1.38 6.71
N THR A 29 8.25 -2.06 5.59
CA THR A 29 8.35 -1.46 4.25
C THR A 29 7.40 -0.29 4.03
N LEU A 30 6.33 -0.16 4.84
CA LEU A 30 5.40 0.97 4.81
C LEU A 30 5.90 2.22 5.54
N LYS A 31 6.98 2.10 6.35
CA LYS A 31 7.56 3.23 7.08
C LYS A 31 8.46 4.04 6.15
N GLU A 32 8.45 5.36 6.28
CA GLU A 32 9.29 6.26 5.46
C GLU A 32 10.80 5.98 5.66
N ILE A 33 11.20 5.79 6.91
CA ILE A 33 12.56 5.36 7.27
C ILE A 33 12.51 3.87 7.62
N ASN A 34 13.00 3.03 6.70
CA ASN A 34 13.15 1.59 6.91
C ASN A 34 14.46 1.07 6.28
N LEU A 35 14.95 -0.05 6.80
CA LEU A 35 16.15 -0.74 6.30
C LEU A 35 15.78 -2.00 5.51
N CYS A 36 14.54 -2.10 5.02
CA CYS A 36 14.08 -3.27 4.29
C CYS A 36 14.81 -3.40 2.94
N SER A 37 15.00 -4.64 2.50
CA SER A 37 15.64 -4.92 1.22
C SER A 37 14.80 -4.41 0.04
N SER A 38 15.43 -4.16 -1.11
CA SER A 38 14.70 -3.85 -2.35
C SER A 38 13.71 -4.94 -2.74
N GLN A 39 14.02 -6.21 -2.40
CA GLN A 39 13.13 -7.34 -2.65
C GLN A 39 11.86 -7.25 -1.79
N ASP A 40 11.98 -6.91 -0.51
CA ASP A 40 10.82 -6.79 0.38
C ASP A 40 9.96 -5.58 0.02
N LYS A 41 10.59 -4.46 -0.35
CA LYS A 41 9.88 -3.31 -0.91
C LYS A 41 9.12 -3.68 -2.20
N ALA A 42 9.72 -4.46 -3.09
CA ALA A 42 9.06 -4.93 -4.29
C ALA A 42 7.87 -5.87 -3.99
N LYS A 43 8.01 -6.80 -3.04
CA LYS A 43 6.90 -7.66 -2.59
C LYS A 43 5.73 -6.84 -2.06
N ALA A 44 6.01 -5.87 -1.18
CA ALA A 44 4.98 -4.98 -0.63
C ALA A 44 4.30 -4.15 -1.72
N ASN A 45 5.06 -3.58 -2.67
CA ASN A 45 4.52 -2.78 -3.75
C ASN A 45 3.62 -3.62 -4.70
N ILE A 46 4.06 -4.82 -5.07
CA ILE A 46 3.23 -5.75 -5.88
C ILE A 46 1.93 -6.07 -5.14
N PHE A 47 1.99 -6.34 -3.84
CA PHE A 47 0.81 -6.63 -3.04
C PHE A 47 -0.16 -5.44 -2.98
N LEU A 48 0.34 -4.23 -2.66
CA LEU A 48 -0.46 -3.01 -2.64
C LEU A 48 -1.14 -2.77 -3.99
N ARG A 49 -0.37 -2.80 -5.09
CA ARG A 49 -0.91 -2.60 -6.45
C ARG A 49 -1.92 -3.65 -6.85
N ARG A 50 -1.80 -4.89 -6.40
CA ARG A 50 -2.81 -5.93 -6.68
C ARG A 50 -4.14 -5.65 -5.97
N HIS A 51 -4.11 -4.92 -4.87
CA HIS A 51 -5.26 -4.64 -4.00
C HIS A 51 -5.70 -3.18 -4.05
N VAL A 52 -5.42 -2.46 -5.13
CA VAL A 52 -5.93 -1.10 -5.36
C VAL A 52 -6.81 -1.14 -6.61
N ASP A 53 -7.78 -0.23 -6.76
CA ASP A 53 -8.57 -0.10 -7.99
C ASP A 53 -7.67 0.27 -9.19
N ASP A 54 -8.03 -0.16 -10.39
CA ASP A 54 -7.21 0.08 -11.60
C ASP A 54 -7.04 1.58 -11.93
N MET A 55 -8.04 2.42 -11.63
CA MET A 55 -7.94 3.86 -11.84
C MET A 55 -6.90 4.48 -10.91
N LEU A 56 -6.89 4.07 -9.64
CA LEU A 56 -5.87 4.49 -8.67
C LEU A 56 -4.48 3.93 -9.06
N LYS A 57 -4.38 2.69 -9.55
CA LYS A 57 -3.10 2.15 -10.06
C LYS A 57 -2.52 2.99 -11.19
N PHE A 58 -3.37 3.50 -12.07
CA PHE A 58 -2.96 4.39 -13.16
C PHE A 58 -2.47 5.73 -12.63
N GLU A 59 -3.20 6.34 -11.69
CA GLU A 59 -2.79 7.60 -11.05
C GLU A 59 -1.44 7.48 -10.33
N TYR A 60 -1.20 6.37 -9.64
CA TYR A 60 0.06 6.11 -8.92
C TYR A 60 1.03 5.19 -9.69
N LEU A 61 0.97 5.17 -11.02
CA LEU A 61 1.80 4.26 -11.84
C LEU A 61 3.31 4.46 -11.57
N ASN A 62 3.75 5.71 -11.40
CA ASN A 62 5.16 6.06 -11.21
C ASN A 62 5.67 5.85 -9.77
N THR A 63 4.79 5.54 -8.80
CA THR A 63 5.16 5.39 -7.39
C THR A 63 5.73 3.99 -7.11
N ASN A 64 7.05 3.87 -7.18
CA ASN A 64 7.74 2.57 -7.04
C ASN A 64 8.12 2.20 -5.60
N ASP A 65 8.07 3.13 -4.65
CA ASP A 65 8.31 2.85 -3.24
C ASP A 65 6.96 2.62 -2.51
N PRO A 66 6.77 1.48 -1.82
CA PRO A 66 5.52 1.17 -1.13
C PRO A 66 5.20 2.14 0.01
N SER A 67 6.20 2.74 0.68
CA SER A 67 5.97 3.72 1.75
C SER A 67 5.37 5.02 1.22
N ILE A 68 5.79 5.45 0.03
CA ILE A 68 5.26 6.65 -0.63
C ILE A 68 3.81 6.40 -1.06
N LEU A 69 3.55 5.28 -1.76
CA LEU A 69 2.20 4.92 -2.19
C LEU A 69 1.25 4.81 -0.98
N TRP A 70 1.71 4.18 0.09
CA TRP A 70 0.95 4.04 1.33
C TRP A 70 0.61 5.39 1.98
N LYS A 71 1.57 6.31 2.02
CA LYS A 71 1.38 7.67 2.55
C LYS A 71 0.39 8.47 1.70
N ASP A 72 0.54 8.45 0.39
CA ASP A 72 -0.33 9.20 -0.53
C ASP A 72 -1.79 8.72 -0.44
N LEU A 73 -2.01 7.40 -0.36
CA LEU A 73 -3.35 6.83 -0.19
C LEU A 73 -3.95 7.20 1.17
N ARG A 74 -3.13 7.25 2.23
CA ARG A 74 -3.57 7.72 3.55
C ARG A 74 -3.98 9.18 3.53
N GLU A 75 -3.15 10.07 2.99
CA GLU A 75 -3.45 11.51 2.93
C GLU A 75 -4.75 11.79 2.15
N ARG A 76 -5.09 10.94 1.18
CA ARG A 76 -6.31 11.09 0.37
C ARG A 76 -7.58 10.56 1.02
N PHE A 77 -7.51 9.48 1.81
CA PHE A 77 -8.70 8.72 2.23
C PHE A 77 -8.88 8.60 3.75
N ASP A 78 -7.90 8.99 4.57
CA ASP A 78 -7.95 8.95 6.03
C ASP A 78 -8.57 10.25 6.57
N HIS A 79 -9.90 10.36 6.48
CA HIS A 79 -10.71 11.51 6.93
C HIS A 79 -11.72 11.11 8.01
#